data_AF-A0A379UY77-F1
#
_entry.id   AF-A0A379UY77-F1
#
_cell.length_a   1.000
_cell.length_b   1.000
_cell.length_c   1.000
_cell.angle_alpha   90.00
_cell.angle_beta   90.00
_cell.angle_gamma   90.00
#
_symmetry.space_group_name_H-M   'P 1'
#
loop_
_entity.id
_entity.type
_entity.pdbx_description
1 polymer ?
#
loop_
_entity_poly.entity_id
_entity_poly.type
_entity_poly.pdbx_seq_one_letter_code
_entity_poly.pdbx_strand_id
1 'polypeptide(L)' 'MIENLRNIAIIAHVDHGKTTLVDKLLQQSGTFDARAETQERVMDSNDLEKERGITILAKNTAIKWK' A
#
# COMPACT_ATOMS: atom_id res chain seq x y z
N MET A 1 14.40 12.55 -19.95
CA MET A 1 14.73 12.50 -18.51
C MET A 1 13.52 11.98 -17.76
N ILE A 2 13.71 11.14 -16.74
CA ILE A 2 12.62 10.70 -15.86
C ILE A 2 12.51 11.73 -14.73
N GLU A 3 11.84 12.86 -14.98
CA GLU A 3 11.84 14.00 -14.05
C GLU A 3 10.86 13.82 -12.87
N ASN A 4 9.86 12.93 -13.00
CA ASN A 4 8.75 12.81 -12.05
C ASN A 4 8.64 11.43 -11.37
N LEU A 5 9.70 10.62 -11.37
CA LEU A 5 9.72 9.34 -10.65
C LEU A 5 10.34 9.52 -9.27
N ARG A 6 9.64 9.07 -8.22
CA ARG A 6 10.18 9.00 -6.86
C ARG A 6 10.08 7.58 -6.34
N ASN A 7 11.24 7.02 -5.97
CA ASN A 7 11.31 5.76 -5.23
C ASN A 7 11.33 6.10 -3.74
N ILE A 8 10.34 5.61 -2.99
CA ILE A 8 10.22 5.82 -1.55
C ILE A 8 10.11 4.48 -0.83
N ALA A 9 10.64 4.41 0.39
CA ALA A 9 10.45 3.28 1.30
C ALA A 9 9.73 3.77 2.55
N ILE A 10 8.71 3.04 2.99
CA ILE A 10 7.92 3.36 4.18
C ILE A 10 8.37 2.43 5.31
N ILE A 11 8.95 3.00 6.35
CA ILE A 11 9.42 2.28 7.54
C ILE A 11 8.72 2.85 8.76
N ALA A 12 8.19 1.99 9.62
CA ALA A 12 7.54 2.37 10.86
C ALA A 12 7.47 1.16 11.80
N HIS A 13 7.15 1.41 13.07
CA HIS A 13 6.93 0.37 14.07
C HIS A 13 5.56 -0.32 13.92
N VAL A 14 5.34 -1.44 14.62
CA VAL A 14 4.04 -2.16 14.65
C VAL A 14 2.93 -1.20 15.07
N ASP A 15 1.75 -1.33 14.45
CA ASP A 15 0.55 -0.48 14.67
C ASP A 15 0.69 1.03 14.38
N HIS A 16 1.76 1.47 13.72
CA HIS A 16 1.94 2.88 13.32
C HIS A 16 1.23 3.25 12.00
N GLY A 17 0.26 2.46 11.55
CA GLY A 17 -0.58 2.80 10.40
C GLY A 17 0.12 2.80 9.03
N LYS A 18 1.23 2.06 8.86
CA LYS A 18 1.90 1.91 7.55
C LYS A 18 0.95 1.43 6.46
N THR A 19 0.18 0.39 6.79
CA THR A 19 -0.76 -0.23 5.84
C THR A 19 -1.87 0.76 5.48
N THR A 20 -2.40 1.48 6.47
CA THR A 20 -3.38 2.56 6.24
C THR A 20 -2.84 3.68 5.35
N LEU A 21 -1.57 4.05 5.49
CA LEU A 21 -0.93 5.06 4.62
C LEU A 21 -0.85 4.58 3.17
N VAL A 22 -0.41 3.33 2.96
CA VAL A 22 -0.31 2.73 1.63
C VAL A 22 -1.68 2.61 0.97
N ASP A 23 -2.71 2.17 1.71
CA ASP A 23 -4.07 2.05 1.20
C ASP A 23 -4.63 3.41 0.74
N LYS A 24 -4.38 4.49 1.50
CA LYS A 24 -4.79 5.85 1.11
C LYS A 24 -4.04 6.36 -0.11
N LEU A 25 -2.74 6.09 -0.22
CA LEU A 25 -1.93 6.45 -1.38
C LEU A 25 -2.44 5.75 -2.65
N LEU A 26 -2.81 4.47 -2.52
CA LEU A 26 -3.42 3.68 -3.58
C LEU A 26 -4.79 4.24 -4.01
N GLN A 27 -5.66 4.56 -3.06
CA GLN A 27 -6.96 5.20 -3.34
C GLN A 27 -6.80 6.55 -4.06
N GLN A 28 -5.90 7.41 -3.57
CA GLN A 28 -5.66 8.74 -4.16
C GLN A 28 -5.14 8.64 -5.60
N SER A 29 -4.31 7.63 -5.89
CA SER A 29 -3.71 7.46 -7.21
C SER A 29 -4.69 7.05 -8.32
N GLY A 30 -5.93 6.70 -7.98
CA GLY A 30 -6.91 6.17 -8.92
C GLY A 30 -6.49 4.84 -9.54
N THR A 31 -5.51 4.14 -8.97
CA THR A 31 -5.03 2.83 -9.45
C THR A 31 -6.08 1.74 -9.25
N PHE A 32 -7.03 1.94 -8.33
CA PHE A 32 -8.20 1.08 -8.17
C PHE A 32 -9.36 1.64 -9.00
N ASP A 33 -9.83 0.87 -9.99
CA ASP A 33 -11.14 1.09 -10.61
C ASP A 33 -12.20 1.11 -9.50
N ALA A 34 -13.21 1.97 -9.61
CA ALA A 34 -14.30 2.10 -8.63
C ALA A 34 -15.12 0.80 -8.40
N ARG A 35 -14.79 -0.28 -9.11
CA ARG A 35 -15.37 -1.63 -9.03
C ARG A 35 -14.46 -2.67 -8.38
N ALA A 36 -13.19 -2.35 -8.13
CA ALA A 36 -12.31 -3.24 -7.39
C ALA A 36 -12.67 -3.10 -5.91
N GLU A 37 -13.04 -4.21 -5.27
CA GLU A 37 -13.22 -4.24 -3.83
C GLU A 37 -11.96 -3.67 -3.18
N THR A 38 -12.10 -2.51 -2.53
CA THR A 38 -11.06 -1.93 -1.69
C THR A 38 -10.93 -2.85 -0.47
N GLN A 39 -10.17 -3.94 -0.61
CA GLN A 39 -9.83 -4.75 0.54
C GLN A 39 -8.95 -3.90 1.44
N GLU A 40 -9.34 -3.76 2.70
CA GLU A 40 -8.49 -3.18 3.73
C GLU A 40 -7.19 -4.01 3.75
N ARG A 41 -6.03 -3.36 3.67
CA ARG A 41 -4.71 -4.03 3.58
C ARG A 41 -4.48 -4.83 2.30
N VAL A 42 -4.66 -4.19 1.14
CA VAL A 42 -4.50 -4.81 -0.20
C VAL A 42 -3.14 -5.54 -0.37
N MET A 43 -2.12 -5.09 0.35
CA MET A 43 -0.76 -5.62 0.24
C MET A 43 -0.51 -6.86 1.10
N ASP A 44 -1.35 -7.10 2.11
CA ASP A 44 -1.23 -8.22 3.05
C ASP A 44 -1.94 -9.44 2.43
N SER A 45 -1.16 -10.34 1.84
CA SER A 45 -1.69 -11.41 0.98
C SER A 45 -1.62 -12.79 1.61
N ASN A 46 -0.78 -12.96 2.63
CA ASN A 46 -0.68 -14.22 3.36
C ASN A 46 -1.73 -14.28 4.47
N ASP A 47 -2.24 -15.48 4.76
CA ASP A 47 -3.25 -15.68 5.82
C ASP A 47 -2.73 -15.25 7.20
N LEU A 48 -1.44 -15.48 7.48
CA LEU A 48 -0.75 -14.99 8.68
C LEU A 48 -0.73 -13.47 8.81
N GLU A 49 -0.60 -12.75 7.70
CA GLU A 49 -0.61 -11.28 7.69
C GLU A 49 -2.01 -10.75 7.99
N LYS A 50 -3.03 -11.38 7.41
CA LYS A 50 -4.44 -11.03 7.63
C LYS A 50 -4.90 -11.35 9.06
N GLU A 51 -4.56 -12.53 9.57
CA GLU A 51 -4.92 -12.99 10.91
C GLU A 51 -4.27 -12.12 12.01
N ARG A 52 -3.00 -11.75 11.83
CA ARG A 52 -2.25 -10.98 12.84
C ARG A 52 -2.23 -9.48 12.60
N GLY A 53 -2.71 -9.01 11.46
CA GLY A 53 -2.70 -7.60 11.07
C GLY A 53 -1.31 -6.99 10.97
N ILE A 54 -0.33 -7.77 10.54
CA ILE A 54 1.05 -7.33 10.34
C ILE A 54 1.45 -7.51 8.88
N THR A 55 2.27 -6.60 8.37
CA THR A 55 2.94 -6.77 7.07
C THR A 55 4.26 -7.49 7.29
N ILE A 56 4.39 -8.71 6.74
CA ILE A 56 5.60 -9.53 6.83
C ILE A 56 6.43 -9.35 5.56
N LEU A 57 5.78 -9.32 4.39
CA LEU A 57 6.43 -9.14 3.10
C LEU A 57 6.09 -7.77 2.50
N ALA A 58 7.12 -6.96 2.28
CA ALA A 58 6.98 -5.72 1.53
C ALA A 58 6.78 -6.04 0.03
N LYS A 59 5.61 -5.71 -0.52
CA LYS A 59 5.37 -5.74 -1.95
C LYS A 59 5.61 -4.36 -2.55
N ASN A 60 6.27 -4.30 -3.71
CA ASN A 60 6.45 -3.03 -4.40
C ASN A 60 5.11 -2.55 -4.97
N THR A 61 4.88 -1.24 -4.98
CA THR A 61 3.78 -0.65 -5.74
C THR A 61 4.22 0.67 -6.33
N ALA A 62 3.88 0.88 -7.60
CA ALA A 62 4.03 2.15 -8.28
C ALA A 62 2.66 2.81 -8.42
N ILE A 63 2.58 4.08 -8.03
CA ILE A 63 1.36 4.86 -8.14
C ILE A 63 1.61 6.13 -8.96
N LYS A 64 0.61 6.56 -9.73
CA LYS A 64 0.61 7.90 -10.31
C LYS A 64 0.13 8.88 -9.26
N TRP A 65 0.96 9.86 -8.95
CA TRP A 65 0.63 10.95 -8.03
C TRP A 65 0.58 12.27 -8.84
N LYS A 66 -0.33 13.16 -8.47
CA LYS A 66 -0.45 14.53 -8.98
C LYS A 66 -0.38 15.50 -7.82
#